data_AF-A0A502EA34-F1
#
_entry.id   AF-A0A502EA34-F1
#
_cell.length_a   1.000
_cell.length_b   1.000
_cell.length_c   1.000
_cell.angle_alpha   90.00
_cell.angle_beta   90.00
_cell.angle_gamma   90.00
#
_symmetry.space_group_name_H-M   'P 1'
#
loop_
_entity.id
_entity.type
_entity.pdbx_description
1 polymer ?
#
loop_
_entity_poly.entity_id
_entity_poly.type
_entity_poly.pdbx_seq_one_letter_code
_entity_poly.pdbx_strand_id
1 'polypeptide(L)'
;MTTPANWYPDPEDPAGLRYWDGTGWTEHRAPAVAPEGPSAPADEIPGDEPAAESGQEPSDPASFTPTPGQPYDTHPQVSWNPPMPAWDTPPTAWEAPPVEPSYAPPPAQSFQAAPFAPPPGPPPGDGPNKKLVIGILGGAAAILLALVVVIVLVVMRKDVSTVTTSRTTPSSTSETTSSKTPSESSGESSTAASPTPPPTGAEGSDGDYTFSVAGTDTGDTITSTVSDAVQTTADGVFYVVYVNVSNTGTAPLTFVATFQQLSAAGQTFPLDDEATAFLGGTIATVAPGDAVETPLVYDVPVGTTPDSIMLRADPSTAGVQLPLQ
;
A
#
# COMPACT_ATOMS: atom_id res chain seq x y z
N MET A 1 -13.84 -1.81 26.56
CA MET A 1 -12.67 -1.53 25.69
C MET A 1 -11.91 -2.83 25.58
N THR A 2 -11.89 -3.45 24.41
CA THR A 2 -11.22 -4.73 24.15
C THR A 2 -9.92 -4.46 23.40
N THR A 3 -8.82 -5.11 23.82
CA THR A 3 -7.52 -5.00 23.18
C THR A 3 -7.60 -5.59 21.77
N PRO A 4 -7.28 -4.83 20.71
CA PRO A 4 -7.40 -5.29 19.32
C PRO A 4 -6.38 -6.38 19.02
N ALA A 5 -6.71 -7.26 18.07
CA ALA A 5 -5.79 -8.32 17.62
C ALA A 5 -4.51 -7.70 17.03
N ASN A 6 -3.34 -8.04 17.58
CA ASN A 6 -2.03 -7.56 17.11
C ASN A 6 -0.87 -8.34 17.74
N TRP A 7 0.36 -8.08 17.30
CA TRP A 7 1.58 -8.46 18.00
C TRP A 7 1.84 -7.53 19.19
N TYR A 8 2.05 -8.12 20.37
CA TYR A 8 2.36 -7.40 21.60
C TYR A 8 3.58 -8.05 22.28
N PRO A 9 4.27 -7.33 23.19
CA PRO A 9 5.35 -7.91 23.98
C PRO A 9 4.90 -9.17 24.69
N ASP A 10 5.69 -10.22 24.56
CA ASP A 10 5.35 -11.53 25.12
C ASP A 10 5.51 -11.51 26.65
N PRO A 11 4.43 -11.75 27.42
CA PRO A 11 4.49 -11.70 28.88
C PRO A 11 5.34 -12.84 29.48
N GLU A 12 5.63 -13.91 28.72
CA GLU A 12 6.47 -15.02 29.14
C GLU A 12 7.92 -14.91 28.65
N ASP A 13 8.15 -14.16 27.57
CA ASP A 13 9.48 -13.90 27.02
C ASP A 13 9.67 -12.40 26.70
N PRO A 14 10.30 -11.62 27.60
CA PRO A 14 10.46 -10.18 27.38
C PRO A 14 11.35 -9.81 26.18
N ALA A 15 12.05 -10.79 25.57
CA ALA A 15 12.81 -10.59 24.34
C ALA A 15 12.02 -10.92 23.06
N GLY A 16 10.72 -11.24 23.18
CA GLY A 16 9.86 -11.65 22.07
C GLY A 16 8.55 -10.88 22.00
N LEU A 17 7.90 -10.98 20.85
CA LEU A 17 6.53 -10.57 20.62
C LEU A 17 5.66 -11.83 20.52
N ARG A 18 4.42 -11.76 21.01
CA ARG A 18 3.40 -12.79 20.88
C ARG A 18 2.15 -12.19 20.25
N TYR A 19 1.46 -12.94 19.41
CA TYR A 19 0.26 -12.44 18.74
C TYR A 19 -0.98 -12.64 19.62
N TRP A 20 -1.75 -11.56 19.80
CA TRP A 20 -3.06 -11.52 20.46
C TRP A 20 -4.15 -11.47 19.38
N ASP A 21 -5.20 -12.28 19.51
CA ASP A 21 -6.26 -12.39 18.49
C ASP A 21 -7.52 -11.55 18.77
N GLY A 22 -7.49 -10.72 19.82
CA GLY A 22 -8.65 -9.94 20.28
C GLY A 22 -9.39 -10.58 21.45
N THR A 23 -9.17 -11.87 21.70
CA THR A 23 -9.80 -12.64 22.78
C THR A 23 -8.80 -13.39 23.66
N GLY A 24 -7.63 -13.74 23.13
CA GLY A 24 -6.57 -14.48 23.81
C GLY A 24 -5.19 -14.34 23.14
N TRP A 25 -4.15 -14.74 23.86
CA TRP A 25 -2.80 -14.90 23.31
C TRP A 25 -2.73 -16.19 22.50
N THR A 26 -2.14 -16.13 21.30
CA THR A 26 -1.94 -17.28 20.41
C THR A 26 -0.53 -17.86 20.54
N GLU A 27 -0.22 -19.02 19.95
CA GLU A 27 1.13 -19.61 20.00
C GLU A 27 2.16 -18.94 19.07
N HIS A 28 1.74 -17.95 18.28
CA HIS A 28 2.64 -17.26 17.35
C HIS A 28 3.57 -16.31 18.12
N ARG A 29 4.90 -16.55 18.00
CA ARG A 29 5.96 -15.74 18.60
C ARG A 29 6.94 -15.23 17.53
N ALA A 30 7.44 -14.02 17.72
CA ALA A 30 8.47 -13.39 16.89
C ALA A 30 9.58 -12.81 17.78
N PRO A 31 10.85 -12.80 17.36
CA PRO A 31 11.91 -12.14 18.11
C PRO A 31 11.68 -10.62 18.14
N ALA A 32 11.90 -9.97 19.28
CA ALA A 32 11.96 -8.52 19.35
C ALA A 32 13.29 -8.09 18.69
N VAL A 33 13.23 -7.66 17.43
CA VAL A 33 14.42 -7.19 16.72
C VAL A 33 14.97 -5.97 17.47
N ALA A 34 16.12 -6.14 18.11
CA ALA A 34 16.88 -5.03 18.65
C ALA A 34 17.36 -4.15 17.47
N PRO A 35 17.28 -2.81 17.56
CA PRO A 35 17.74 -1.95 16.48
C PRO A 35 19.24 -2.16 16.28
N GLU A 36 19.62 -2.80 15.17
CA GLU A 36 21.01 -2.85 14.74
C GLU A 36 21.43 -1.44 14.31
N GLY A 37 22.31 -0.82 15.12
CA GLY A 37 22.98 0.41 14.73
C GLY A 37 23.82 0.19 13.46
N PRO A 38 24.01 1.22 12.62
CA PRO A 38 24.68 1.07 11.34
C PRO A 38 26.13 0.60 11.52
N SER A 39 26.42 -0.62 11.07
CA SER A 39 27.79 -1.07 10.83
C SER A 39 28.32 -0.32 9.61
N ALA A 40 29.32 0.53 9.84
CA ALA A 40 30.01 1.29 8.80
C ALA A 40 30.67 0.35 7.78
N PRO A 41 30.65 0.68 6.47
CA PRO A 41 31.46 -0.04 5.50
C PRO A 41 32.93 0.35 5.68
N ALA A 42 33.75 -0.66 5.91
CA ALA A 42 35.19 -0.59 5.73
C ALA A 42 35.50 -0.69 4.23
N ASP A 43 36.20 0.32 3.69
CA ASP A 43 37.07 0.13 2.54
C ASP A 43 38.33 0.97 2.71
N GLU A 44 39.45 0.25 2.76
CA GLU A 44 40.82 0.71 2.86
C GLU A 44 41.32 1.25 1.51
N ILE A 45 42.02 2.39 1.50
CA ILE A 45 43.12 2.63 0.54
C ILE A 45 44.28 3.32 1.29
N PRO A 46 45.52 2.78 1.24
CA PRO A 46 46.69 3.36 1.89
C PRO A 46 47.43 4.35 0.97
N GLY A 47 48.03 5.39 1.55
CA GLY A 47 48.90 6.30 0.78
C GLY A 47 49.57 7.39 1.64
N ASP A 48 50.80 7.09 2.04
CA ASP A 48 51.95 7.96 2.36
C ASP A 48 51.78 9.36 2.99
N GLU A 49 52.36 9.45 4.19
CA GLU A 49 52.96 10.63 4.82
C GLU A 49 54.07 11.25 3.91
N PRO A 50 54.42 12.55 4.08
CA PRO A 50 55.47 12.81 5.07
C PRO A 50 55.29 14.09 5.89
N ALA A 51 55.89 14.04 7.08
CA ALA A 51 56.11 15.11 8.03
C ALA A 51 56.84 16.36 7.48
N ALA A 52 56.48 17.52 8.02
CA ALA A 52 57.42 18.61 8.29
C ALA A 52 56.96 19.44 9.50
N GLU A 53 57.89 19.56 10.44
CA GLU A 53 57.78 20.15 11.77
C GLU A 53 58.22 21.63 11.79
N SER A 54 57.82 22.34 12.85
CA SER A 54 58.46 23.51 13.50
C SER A 54 58.17 24.96 13.01
N GLY A 55 57.83 25.84 13.97
CA GLY A 55 57.92 27.31 13.77
C GLY A 55 57.11 28.24 14.70
N GLN A 56 57.37 28.22 16.01
CA GLN A 56 57.43 29.36 16.97
C GLN A 56 56.60 30.66 16.78
N GLU A 57 55.72 30.94 17.75
CA GLU A 57 55.46 32.27 18.38
C GLU A 57 56.74 32.69 19.17
N PRO A 58 57.05 33.97 19.56
CA PRO A 58 56.10 35.02 19.94
C PRO A 58 56.46 36.52 19.78
N SER A 59 55.48 37.33 20.19
CA SER A 59 55.52 38.68 20.81
C SER A 59 55.79 39.93 19.96
N ASP A 60 54.79 40.82 19.89
CA ASP A 60 54.86 42.13 20.56
C ASP A 60 53.46 42.73 20.85
N PRO A 61 53.29 43.58 21.90
CA PRO A 61 52.01 43.89 22.52
C PRO A 61 51.49 45.32 22.30
N ALA A 62 50.27 45.51 22.81
CA ALA A 62 49.63 46.77 23.22
C ALA A 62 48.82 47.54 22.18
N SER A 63 47.50 47.34 22.23
CA SER A 63 46.56 48.41 22.61
C SER A 63 45.28 47.80 23.18
N PHE A 64 45.18 47.83 24.51
CA PHE A 64 43.98 47.56 25.27
C PHE A 64 43.09 48.80 25.29
N THR A 65 41.81 48.63 24.96
CA THR A 65 40.71 49.25 25.71
C THR A 65 39.55 48.26 25.81
N PRO A 66 39.33 47.64 26.98
CA PRO A 66 38.11 46.88 27.28
C PRO A 66 37.00 47.86 27.66
N THR A 67 35.82 47.72 27.05
CA THR A 67 34.61 48.43 27.50
C THR A 67 33.74 47.46 28.30
N PRO A 68 33.15 47.91 29.44
CA PRO A 68 32.77 47.05 30.56
C PRO A 68 31.39 46.44 30.39
N GLY A 69 31.23 45.22 30.93
CA GLY A 69 29.90 44.62 31.15
C GLY A 69 29.22 45.15 32.40
N GLN A 70 27.89 45.14 32.40
CA GLN A 70 26.95 45.07 33.53
C GLN A 70 25.52 44.94 32.94
N PRO A 71 24.52 44.51 33.71
CA PRO A 71 24.34 43.21 34.33
C PRO A 71 23.08 42.51 33.78
N TYR A 72 22.93 41.25 34.14
CA TYR A 72 21.66 40.52 34.11
C TYR A 72 20.69 41.21 35.07
N ASP A 73 19.63 41.83 34.51
CA ASP A 73 18.49 42.31 35.29
C ASP A 73 17.21 41.54 34.88
N THR A 74 16.59 40.99 35.91
CA THR A 74 15.36 40.19 35.95
C THR A 74 14.10 41.01 35.71
N HIS A 75 13.23 40.63 34.77
CA HIS A 75 11.83 41.11 34.72
C HIS A 75 10.84 40.01 34.30
N PRO A 76 9.62 39.99 34.89
CA PRO A 76 8.72 38.83 34.92
C PRO A 76 7.90 38.61 33.64
N GLN A 77 7.57 37.34 33.37
CA GLN A 77 6.64 36.94 32.32
C GLN A 77 5.19 37.35 32.70
N VAL A 78 4.59 38.23 31.90
CA VAL A 78 3.16 38.54 31.93
C VAL A 78 2.51 37.82 30.76
N SER A 79 1.61 36.87 31.06
CA SER A 79 0.74 36.20 30.09
C SER A 79 -0.46 37.09 29.77
N TRP A 80 -0.76 37.28 28.47
CA TRP A 80 -1.99 37.92 28.02
C TRP A 80 -2.92 36.89 27.38
N ASN A 81 -4.13 36.78 27.93
CA ASN A 81 -5.25 35.94 27.49
C ASN A 81 -6.45 36.85 27.16
N PRO A 82 -7.12 36.72 26.00
CA PRO A 82 -8.29 37.55 25.67
C PRO A 82 -9.57 37.08 26.40
N PRO A 83 -10.56 37.97 26.64
CA PRO A 83 -11.76 37.65 27.41
C PRO A 83 -12.90 37.07 26.55
N MET A 84 -13.61 36.07 27.09
CA MET A 84 -14.95 35.66 26.65
C MET A 84 -16.03 36.11 27.66
N PRO A 85 -17.28 36.36 27.21
CA PRO A 85 -18.33 36.99 28.01
C PRO A 85 -18.99 36.05 29.02
N ALA A 86 -19.40 36.64 30.15
CA ALA A 86 -20.01 36.01 31.30
C ALA A 86 -21.53 35.79 31.14
N TRP A 87 -22.01 34.62 31.55
CA TRP A 87 -23.36 34.43 32.09
C TRP A 87 -23.32 33.52 33.32
N ASP A 88 -23.53 34.18 34.45
CA ASP A 88 -24.07 33.81 35.75
C ASP A 88 -24.58 32.39 36.12
N THR A 89 -24.28 32.08 37.39
CA THR A 89 -24.96 31.23 38.42
C THR A 89 -24.64 29.73 38.59
N PRO A 90 -24.28 29.29 39.82
CA PRO A 90 -24.13 27.87 40.18
C PRO A 90 -25.40 27.29 40.83
N PRO A 91 -25.66 25.97 40.67
CA PRO A 91 -26.37 25.23 41.69
C PRO A 91 -25.51 24.11 42.28
N THR A 92 -25.46 24.15 43.62
CA THR A 92 -25.52 23.00 44.52
C THR A 92 -24.27 22.12 44.68
N ALA A 93 -23.89 22.01 45.96
CA ALA A 93 -22.87 21.14 46.51
C ALA A 93 -22.97 19.69 45.99
N TRP A 94 -21.85 19.15 45.51
CA TRP A 94 -21.65 17.73 45.32
C TRP A 94 -20.77 17.20 46.46
N GLU A 95 -21.31 16.23 47.18
CA GLU A 95 -20.64 15.44 48.21
C GLU A 95 -19.36 14.79 47.68
N ALA A 96 -18.34 14.74 48.53
CA ALA A 96 -17.10 14.01 48.28
C ALA A 96 -17.37 12.51 48.10
N PRO A 97 -16.68 11.82 47.17
CA PRO A 97 -16.79 10.37 47.04
C PRO A 97 -16.18 9.64 48.25
N PRO A 98 -16.69 8.46 48.63
CA PRO A 98 -16.15 7.69 49.75
C PRO A 98 -14.80 7.06 49.39
N VAL A 99 -13.90 7.03 50.36
CA VAL A 99 -12.58 6.41 50.29
C VAL A 99 -12.72 4.89 50.15
N GLU A 100 -12.18 4.29 49.09
CA GLU A 100 -12.17 2.84 48.90
C GLU A 100 -11.21 2.13 49.90
N PRO A 101 -11.54 0.92 50.38
CA PRO A 101 -10.66 0.16 51.26
C PRO A 101 -9.51 -0.48 50.47
N SER A 102 -8.30 -0.32 51.00
CA SER A 102 -7.06 -0.95 50.51
C SER A 102 -7.16 -2.48 50.49
N TYR A 103 -7.06 -3.08 49.30
CA TYR A 103 -7.05 -4.53 49.12
C TYR A 103 -5.62 -5.08 49.33
N ALA A 104 -5.47 -6.05 50.24
CA ALA A 104 -4.23 -6.80 50.40
C ALA A 104 -4.14 -7.91 49.34
N PRO A 105 -2.95 -8.21 48.77
CA PRO A 105 -2.80 -9.28 47.79
C PRO A 105 -2.99 -10.67 48.44
N PRO A 106 -3.59 -11.64 47.74
CA PRO A 106 -3.74 -13.00 48.25
C PRO A 106 -2.40 -13.76 48.29
N PRO A 107 -2.26 -14.80 49.14
CA PRO A 107 -1.03 -15.57 49.23
C PRO A 107 -0.80 -16.41 47.96
N ALA A 108 0.44 -16.41 47.48
CA ALA A 108 0.87 -17.18 46.32
C ALA A 108 0.68 -18.69 46.55
N GLN A 109 -0.14 -19.31 45.71
CA GLN A 109 -0.25 -20.77 45.65
C GLN A 109 0.82 -21.32 44.71
N SER A 110 1.69 -22.18 45.24
CA SER A 110 2.65 -22.96 44.47
C SER A 110 1.90 -24.06 43.72
N PHE A 111 1.74 -23.92 42.40
CA PHE A 111 1.24 -24.99 41.55
C PHE A 111 2.40 -25.94 41.19
N GLN A 112 2.30 -27.19 41.63
CA GLN A 112 3.13 -28.28 41.11
C GLN A 112 2.68 -28.57 39.67
N ALA A 113 3.61 -28.47 38.71
CA ALA A 113 3.34 -28.76 37.31
C ALA A 113 2.95 -30.24 37.12
N ALA A 114 1.77 -30.48 36.53
CA ALA A 114 1.39 -31.79 36.03
C ALA A 114 2.23 -32.13 34.77
N PRO A 115 2.63 -33.39 34.55
CA PRO A 115 3.37 -33.76 33.35
C PRO A 115 2.49 -33.60 32.11
N PHE A 116 2.96 -32.80 31.15
CA PHE A 116 2.33 -32.60 29.85
C PHE A 116 2.23 -33.95 29.10
N ALA A 117 1.02 -34.31 28.68
CA ALA A 117 0.83 -35.29 27.62
C ALA A 117 1.07 -34.59 26.27
N PRO A 118 1.84 -35.17 25.34
CA PRO A 118 2.02 -34.58 24.02
C PRO A 118 0.68 -34.55 23.25
N PRO A 119 0.47 -33.53 22.39
CA PRO A 119 -0.76 -33.42 21.61
C PRO A 119 -0.92 -34.59 20.64
N PRO A 120 -2.17 -34.99 20.32
CA PRO A 120 -2.44 -36.01 19.32
C PRO A 120 -1.90 -35.56 17.95
N GLY A 121 -1.23 -36.48 17.26
CA GLY A 121 -0.63 -36.22 15.95
C GLY A 121 -1.66 -35.90 14.87
N PRO A 122 -1.23 -35.30 13.74
CA PRO A 122 -2.12 -34.95 12.63
C PRO A 122 -2.78 -36.21 12.04
N PRO A 123 -4.02 -36.12 11.52
CA PRO A 123 -4.67 -37.23 10.86
C PRO A 123 -3.87 -37.67 9.62
N PRO A 124 -3.89 -38.96 9.24
CA PRO A 124 -3.21 -39.42 8.03
C PRO A 124 -3.76 -38.65 6.82
N GLY A 125 -2.91 -37.83 6.19
CA GLY A 125 -3.26 -37.19 4.94
C GLY A 125 -3.40 -38.23 3.83
N ASP A 126 -4.54 -38.26 3.16
CA ASP A 126 -4.70 -39.00 1.92
C ASP A 126 -3.69 -38.45 0.90
N GLY A 127 -2.73 -39.29 0.50
CA GLY A 127 -1.72 -38.93 -0.47
C GLY A 127 -2.31 -38.52 -1.82
N PRO A 128 -1.59 -37.74 -2.64
CA PRO A 128 -2.13 -37.17 -3.86
C PRO A 128 -2.63 -38.22 -4.85
N ASN A 129 -3.85 -37.99 -5.37
CA ASN A 129 -4.54 -38.85 -6.32
C ASN A 129 -3.76 -38.95 -7.64
N LYS A 130 -2.93 -39.99 -7.79
CA LYS A 130 -2.08 -40.25 -8.98
C LYS A 130 -2.86 -40.23 -10.31
N LYS A 131 -4.17 -40.47 -10.29
CA LYS A 131 -5.06 -40.39 -11.46
C LYS A 131 -5.28 -38.95 -11.98
N LEU A 132 -5.28 -37.95 -11.09
CA LEU A 132 -5.44 -36.54 -11.48
C LEU A 132 -4.13 -35.99 -12.08
N VAL A 133 -2.98 -36.35 -11.49
CA VAL A 133 -1.66 -35.91 -11.96
C VAL A 133 -1.33 -36.47 -13.35
N ILE A 134 -1.68 -37.73 -13.61
CA ILE A 134 -1.50 -38.36 -14.94
C ILE A 134 -2.42 -37.71 -15.99
N GLY A 135 -3.62 -37.26 -15.60
CA GLY A 135 -4.55 -36.53 -16.48
C GLY A 135 -4.02 -35.16 -16.91
N ILE A 136 -3.41 -34.41 -15.98
CA ILE A 136 -2.86 -33.07 -16.25
C ILE A 136 -1.60 -33.17 -17.13
N LEU A 137 -0.71 -34.13 -16.87
CA LEU A 137 0.49 -34.34 -17.71
C LEU A 137 0.16 -34.77 -19.14
N GLY A 138 -0.86 -35.61 -19.32
CA GLY A 138 -1.32 -36.05 -20.65
C GLY A 138 -1.97 -34.92 -21.45
N GLY A 139 -2.77 -34.06 -20.79
CA GLY A 139 -3.40 -32.90 -21.42
C GLY A 139 -2.39 -31.85 -21.89
N ALA A 140 -1.39 -31.55 -21.07
CA ALA A 140 -0.34 -30.58 -21.41
C ALA A 140 0.48 -31.00 -22.64
N ALA A 141 0.81 -32.29 -22.78
CA ALA A 141 1.53 -32.80 -23.94
C ALA A 141 0.72 -32.69 -25.25
N ALA A 142 -0.59 -32.96 -25.20
CA ALA A 142 -1.46 -32.84 -26.37
C ALA A 142 -1.63 -31.37 -26.82
N ILE A 143 -1.74 -30.45 -25.86
CA ILE A 143 -1.84 -29.00 -26.14
C ILE A 143 -0.54 -28.47 -26.75
N LEU A 144 0.62 -28.86 -26.20
CA LEU A 144 1.92 -28.46 -26.77
C LEU A 144 2.10 -28.98 -28.19
N LEU A 145 1.68 -30.21 -28.47
CA LEU A 145 1.77 -30.80 -29.82
C LEU A 145 0.84 -30.07 -30.82
N ALA A 146 -0.37 -29.70 -30.39
CA ALA A 146 -1.29 -28.88 -31.19
C ALA A 146 -0.71 -27.47 -31.47
N LEU A 147 -0.07 -26.84 -30.48
CA LEU A 147 0.58 -25.54 -30.62
C LEU A 147 1.73 -25.59 -31.64
N VAL A 148 2.56 -26.65 -31.60
CA VAL A 148 3.63 -26.85 -32.59
C VAL A 148 3.05 -27.02 -34.00
N VAL A 149 1.96 -27.76 -34.18
CA VAL A 149 1.31 -27.93 -35.49
C VAL A 149 0.76 -26.59 -36.03
N VAL A 150 0.16 -25.76 -35.17
CA VAL A 150 -0.32 -24.42 -35.55
C VAL A 150 0.84 -23.51 -35.95
N ILE A 151 1.94 -23.53 -35.21
CA ILE A 151 3.15 -22.75 -35.54
C ILE A 151 3.71 -23.19 -36.90
N VAL A 152 3.80 -24.50 -37.16
CA VAL A 152 4.22 -25.03 -38.47
C VAL A 152 3.27 -24.58 -39.59
N LEU A 153 1.95 -24.62 -39.38
CA LEU A 153 0.97 -24.16 -40.36
C LEU A 153 1.07 -22.65 -40.65
N VAL A 154 1.38 -21.83 -39.66
CA VAL A 154 1.54 -20.38 -39.83
C VAL A 154 2.85 -20.05 -40.56
N VAL A 155 3.94 -20.76 -40.25
CA VAL A 155 5.25 -20.60 -40.92
C VAL A 155 5.18 -21.08 -42.37
N MET A 156 4.47 -22.19 -42.66
CA MET A 156 4.29 -22.68 -44.04
C MET A 156 3.32 -21.83 -44.89
N ARG A 157 2.56 -20.90 -44.30
CA ARG A 157 1.66 -19.99 -45.06
C ARG A 157 2.32 -18.69 -45.49
N LYS A 158 3.59 -18.45 -45.15
CA LYS A 158 4.35 -17.30 -45.66
C LYS A 158 5.19 -17.71 -46.88
N ASP A 159 4.52 -18.00 -47.99
CA ASP A 159 5.07 -17.85 -49.35
C ASP A 159 3.91 -17.95 -50.35
N VAL A 160 3.40 -16.80 -50.80
CA VAL A 160 2.89 -16.54 -52.16
C VAL A 160 2.41 -15.09 -52.22
N SER A 161 3.19 -14.26 -52.91
CA SER A 161 2.73 -13.02 -53.54
C SER A 161 2.50 -13.33 -55.02
N THR A 162 1.32 -13.01 -55.58
CA THR A 162 1.12 -12.81 -57.04
C THR A 162 -0.27 -12.21 -57.36
N VAL A 163 -0.31 -10.89 -57.61
CA VAL A 163 -0.63 -10.24 -58.90
C VAL A 163 -1.85 -10.75 -59.72
N THR A 164 -2.87 -9.87 -59.83
CA THR A 164 -3.60 -9.45 -61.06
C THR A 164 -4.69 -10.33 -61.74
N THR A 165 -5.87 -9.69 -61.87
CA THR A 165 -6.83 -9.69 -63.01
C THR A 165 -8.02 -10.67 -63.08
N SER A 166 -9.20 -10.03 -63.08
CA SER A 166 -10.44 -10.26 -63.87
C SER A 166 -11.50 -11.29 -63.46
N ARG A 167 -12.71 -10.71 -63.29
CA ARG A 167 -14.02 -11.12 -63.87
C ARG A 167 -14.57 -12.46 -63.35
N THR A 168 -15.74 -12.53 -62.72
CA THR A 168 -17.07 -12.21 -63.29
C THR A 168 -18.12 -12.22 -62.17
N THR A 169 -19.07 -11.28 -62.22
CA THR A 169 -20.41 -11.26 -61.59
C THR A 169 -21.27 -12.49 -62.01
N PRO A 170 -22.49 -12.77 -61.48
CA PRO A 170 -23.44 -11.87 -60.80
C PRO A 170 -24.19 -12.46 -59.57
N SER A 171 -25.22 -11.72 -59.13
CA SER A 171 -26.31 -12.08 -58.21
C SER A 171 -26.02 -11.98 -56.72
N SER A 172 -26.90 -11.46 -55.86
CA SER A 172 -28.19 -10.75 -55.96
C SER A 172 -28.52 -10.53 -54.47
N THR A 173 -28.55 -9.32 -53.95
CA THR A 173 -29.78 -8.54 -53.67
C THR A 173 -29.65 -8.06 -52.23
N SER A 174 -29.55 -6.74 -52.09
CA SER A 174 -30.30 -5.84 -51.18
C SER A 174 -30.38 -6.20 -49.69
N GLU A 175 -30.18 -5.31 -48.73
CA GLU A 175 -30.68 -3.93 -48.55
C GLU A 175 -29.67 -3.17 -47.62
N THR A 176 -29.21 -1.94 -47.92
CA THR A 176 -29.89 -0.63 -47.67
C THR A 176 -30.10 -0.42 -46.15
N THR A 177 -29.54 0.55 -45.42
CA THR A 177 -29.09 1.93 -45.72
C THR A 177 -28.30 2.52 -44.53
N SER A 178 -27.29 3.33 -44.84
CA SER A 178 -26.99 4.68 -44.31
C SER A 178 -26.83 4.94 -42.80
N SER A 179 -25.64 5.29 -42.29
CA SER A 179 -24.82 6.52 -42.48
C SER A 179 -25.14 7.64 -41.48
N LYS A 180 -24.12 8.14 -40.75
CA LYS A 180 -23.68 9.54 -40.77
C LYS A 180 -22.46 9.79 -39.85
N THR A 181 -21.39 10.25 -40.49
CA THR A 181 -20.27 11.11 -40.01
C THR A 181 -20.60 12.55 -40.50
N PRO A 182 -19.86 13.67 -40.28
CA PRO A 182 -18.87 14.15 -39.27
C PRO A 182 -19.21 15.58 -38.73
N SER A 183 -18.31 16.17 -37.91
CA SER A 183 -17.87 17.60 -37.82
C SER A 183 -17.63 18.01 -36.35
N GLU A 184 -16.44 18.33 -35.87
CA GLU A 184 -15.49 19.43 -36.20
C GLU A 184 -15.94 20.81 -35.67
N SER A 185 -15.08 21.46 -34.86
CA SER A 185 -14.70 22.89 -34.91
C SER A 185 -14.66 23.65 -33.56
N SER A 186 -13.47 24.23 -33.29
CA SER A 186 -13.16 25.51 -32.61
C SER A 186 -13.41 25.65 -31.08
N GLY A 187 -12.58 26.32 -30.27
CA GLY A 187 -11.34 27.08 -30.47
C GLY A 187 -10.87 27.72 -29.14
N GLU A 188 -9.54 27.82 -29.00
CA GLU A 188 -8.70 28.88 -28.39
C GLU A 188 -9.19 29.73 -27.18
N SER A 189 -8.44 29.69 -26.06
CA SER A 189 -7.63 30.83 -25.51
C SER A 189 -7.57 30.93 -23.97
N SER A 190 -6.35 30.71 -23.46
CA SER A 190 -5.63 31.37 -22.34
C SER A 190 -6.39 31.98 -21.14
N THR A 191 -6.16 31.40 -19.94
CA THR A 191 -5.82 32.13 -18.68
C THR A 191 -5.22 31.14 -17.67
N ALA A 192 -4.05 31.48 -17.13
CA ALA A 192 -3.37 30.75 -16.07
C ALA A 192 -4.00 31.03 -14.69
N ALA A 193 -4.42 29.98 -13.98
CA ALA A 193 -4.59 29.97 -12.51
C ALA A 193 -4.74 28.54 -11.96
N SER A 194 -3.79 28.13 -11.10
CA SER A 194 -3.81 27.00 -10.14
C SER A 194 -4.01 25.55 -10.65
N PRO A 195 -3.41 24.52 -9.99
CA PRO A 195 -3.59 23.13 -10.40
C PRO A 195 -5.07 22.76 -10.31
N THR A 196 -5.67 22.45 -11.45
CA THR A 196 -7.04 21.95 -11.52
C THR A 196 -7.01 20.49 -11.05
N PRO A 197 -7.79 20.08 -10.03
CA PRO A 197 -7.97 18.66 -9.75
C PRO A 197 -8.50 17.96 -11.01
N PRO A 198 -8.09 16.71 -11.30
CA PRO A 198 -8.44 16.03 -12.54
C PRO A 198 -9.96 15.98 -12.73
N PRO A 199 -10.47 16.06 -13.98
CA PRO A 199 -11.91 15.92 -14.21
C PRO A 199 -12.38 14.56 -13.68
N THR A 200 -13.28 14.57 -12.70
CA THR A 200 -14.08 13.42 -12.29
C THR A 200 -14.79 12.85 -13.52
N GLY A 201 -14.68 11.54 -13.82
CA GLY A 201 -15.52 11.04 -14.92
C GLY A 201 -15.42 9.60 -15.42
N ALA A 202 -14.44 8.81 -15.00
CA ALA A 202 -14.47 7.38 -15.33
C ALA A 202 -15.01 6.59 -14.14
N GLU A 203 -16.27 6.19 -14.26
CA GLU A 203 -16.89 5.21 -13.37
C GLU A 203 -17.16 3.93 -14.15
N GLY A 204 -17.09 2.80 -13.46
CA GLY A 204 -17.32 1.50 -14.06
C GLY A 204 -17.80 0.50 -13.03
N SER A 205 -18.56 -0.50 -13.48
CA SER A 205 -19.13 -1.51 -12.59
C SER A 205 -18.65 -2.90 -12.97
N ASP A 206 -18.43 -3.74 -11.96
CA ASP A 206 -18.21 -5.17 -12.10
C ASP A 206 -19.05 -5.89 -11.05
N GLY A 207 -20.10 -6.58 -11.47
CA GLY A 207 -21.12 -7.11 -10.56
C GLY A 207 -21.79 -6.00 -9.74
N ASP A 208 -21.87 -6.20 -8.43
CA ASP A 208 -22.46 -5.24 -7.47
C ASP A 208 -21.47 -4.14 -7.01
N TYR A 209 -20.25 -4.15 -7.54
CA TYR A 209 -19.28 -3.08 -7.29
C TYR A 209 -19.44 -1.97 -8.32
N THR A 210 -19.37 -0.72 -7.86
CA THR A 210 -19.10 0.43 -8.72
C THR A 210 -17.79 1.08 -8.27
N PHE A 211 -16.93 1.36 -9.23
CA PHE A 211 -15.60 1.90 -9.02
C PHE A 211 -15.45 3.26 -9.68
N SER A 212 -14.71 4.16 -9.04
CA SER A 212 -14.23 5.40 -9.67
C SER A 212 -12.85 5.78 -9.12
N VAL A 213 -12.05 6.45 -9.94
CA VAL A 213 -10.71 6.93 -9.53
C VAL A 213 -10.86 8.29 -8.85
N ALA A 214 -10.48 8.37 -7.58
CA ALA A 214 -10.49 9.60 -6.78
C ALA A 214 -9.28 10.49 -7.07
N GLY A 215 -8.12 9.87 -7.26
CA GLY A 215 -6.87 10.55 -7.55
C GLY A 215 -5.69 9.58 -7.66
N THR A 216 -4.53 10.13 -7.99
CA THR A 216 -3.27 9.40 -8.05
C THR A 216 -2.17 10.19 -7.37
N ASP A 217 -1.14 9.48 -6.88
CA ASP A 217 0.06 10.07 -6.28
C ASP A 217 1.29 9.23 -6.64
N THR A 218 2.48 9.81 -6.46
CA THR A 218 3.74 9.14 -6.74
C THR A 218 4.81 9.49 -5.71
N GLY A 219 5.64 8.52 -5.35
CA GLY A 219 6.77 8.77 -4.46
C GLY A 219 7.76 7.62 -4.42
N ASP A 220 8.97 7.90 -3.94
CA ASP A 220 10.02 6.88 -3.79
C ASP A 220 9.78 6.00 -2.56
N THR A 221 9.05 6.52 -1.56
CA THR A 221 8.78 5.83 -0.30
C THR A 221 7.31 5.93 0.10
N ILE A 222 6.83 4.88 0.76
CA ILE A 222 5.55 4.86 1.46
C ILE A 222 5.81 4.72 2.95
N THR A 223 5.18 5.59 3.74
CA THR A 223 5.22 5.55 5.20
C THR A 223 3.97 4.86 5.73
N SER A 224 4.14 3.95 6.67
CA SER A 224 3.02 3.27 7.31
C SER A 224 2.15 4.26 8.07
N THR A 225 0.84 4.19 7.84
CA THR A 225 -0.18 4.96 8.57
C THR A 225 -0.26 4.59 10.06
N VAL A 226 0.31 3.45 10.45
CA VAL A 226 0.34 2.99 11.84
C VAL A 226 1.55 3.54 12.59
N SER A 227 2.67 3.80 11.90
CA SER A 227 3.91 4.28 12.51
C SER A 227 4.81 4.97 11.48
N ASP A 228 5.15 6.23 11.75
CA ASP A 228 6.04 7.03 10.89
C ASP A 228 7.48 6.49 10.79
N ALA A 229 7.87 5.58 11.70
CA ALA A 229 9.17 4.93 11.71
C ALA A 229 9.25 3.73 10.75
N VAL A 230 8.11 3.28 10.21
CA VAL A 230 8.04 2.13 9.30
C VAL A 230 7.78 2.67 7.90
N GLN A 231 8.75 2.45 7.01
CA GLN A 231 8.68 2.87 5.61
C GLN A 231 9.14 1.75 4.70
N THR A 232 8.62 1.75 3.48
CA THR A 232 9.14 0.92 2.38
C THR A 232 9.55 1.85 1.23
N THR A 233 10.54 1.41 0.44
CA THR A 233 11.11 2.15 -0.69
C THR A 233 10.88 1.33 -1.96
N ALA A 234 10.46 1.99 -3.03
CA ALA A 234 10.27 1.35 -4.32
C ALA A 234 11.61 0.93 -4.94
N ASP A 235 11.61 -0.18 -5.68
CA ASP A 235 12.67 -0.54 -6.62
C ASP A 235 12.70 0.47 -7.80
N GLY A 236 11.53 0.96 -8.21
CA GLY A 236 11.37 2.05 -9.17
C GLY A 236 10.79 3.31 -8.52
N VAL A 237 9.50 3.51 -8.69
CA VAL A 237 8.72 4.57 -8.05
C VAL A 237 7.35 3.97 -7.68
N PHE A 238 6.85 4.28 -6.48
CA PHE A 238 5.49 3.92 -6.14
C PHE A 238 4.51 4.83 -6.89
N TYR A 239 3.54 4.22 -7.55
CA TYR A 239 2.37 4.88 -8.11
C TYR A 239 1.15 4.45 -7.30
N VAL A 240 0.50 5.40 -6.64
CA VAL A 240 -0.68 5.16 -5.80
C VAL A 240 -1.92 5.57 -6.57
N VAL A 241 -2.92 4.68 -6.63
CA VAL A 241 -4.25 4.98 -7.16
C VAL A 241 -5.25 4.94 -6.02
N TYR A 242 -5.90 6.06 -5.74
CA TYR A 242 -6.99 6.14 -4.78
C TYR A 242 -8.29 5.82 -5.51
N VAL A 243 -8.93 4.70 -5.15
CA VAL A 243 -10.14 4.19 -5.80
C VAL A 243 -11.31 4.26 -4.82
N ASN A 244 -12.41 4.91 -5.23
CA ASN A 244 -13.70 4.78 -4.55
C ASN A 244 -14.35 3.46 -4.95
N VAL A 245 -14.61 2.61 -3.94
CA VAL A 245 -15.28 1.32 -4.09
C VAL A 245 -16.66 1.43 -3.46
N SER A 246 -17.71 1.36 -4.28
CA SER A 246 -19.10 1.47 -3.85
C SER A 246 -19.83 0.14 -3.97
N ASN A 247 -20.73 -0.15 -3.04
CA ASN A 247 -21.57 -1.34 -3.05
C ASN A 247 -23.01 -0.98 -3.46
N THR A 248 -23.41 -1.37 -4.66
CA THR A 248 -24.78 -1.18 -5.18
C THR A 248 -25.70 -2.38 -4.94
N GLY A 249 -25.17 -3.45 -4.35
CA GLY A 249 -25.91 -4.66 -4.01
C GLY A 249 -26.68 -4.55 -2.69
N THR A 250 -27.24 -5.68 -2.26
CA THR A 250 -28.06 -5.76 -1.03
C THR A 250 -27.35 -6.48 0.13
N ALA A 251 -26.15 -6.99 -0.09
CA ALA A 251 -25.33 -7.68 0.91
C ALA A 251 -23.95 -7.01 1.02
N PRO A 252 -23.27 -7.10 2.18
CA PRO A 252 -21.91 -6.59 2.31
C PRO A 252 -20.97 -7.22 1.27
N LEU A 253 -20.11 -6.40 0.69
CA LEU A 253 -19.08 -6.80 -0.26
C LEU A 253 -17.71 -6.80 0.41
N THR A 254 -16.83 -7.71 -0.03
CA THR A 254 -15.43 -7.76 0.39
C THR A 254 -14.55 -7.47 -0.81
N PHE A 255 -14.02 -6.25 -0.85
CA PHE A 255 -13.03 -5.84 -1.84
C PHE A 255 -11.66 -6.41 -1.48
N VAL A 256 -10.93 -6.92 -2.48
CA VAL A 256 -9.57 -7.46 -2.34
C VAL A 256 -8.66 -6.75 -3.33
N ALA A 257 -7.69 -5.99 -2.82
CA ALA A 257 -6.84 -5.12 -3.63
C ALA A 257 -5.93 -5.89 -4.59
N THR A 258 -5.46 -7.08 -4.21
CA THR A 258 -4.47 -7.86 -4.98
C THR A 258 -5.00 -8.30 -6.36
N PHE A 259 -6.31 -8.27 -6.58
CA PHE A 259 -6.90 -8.62 -7.87
C PHE A 259 -6.74 -7.52 -8.92
N GLN A 260 -6.34 -6.32 -8.50
CA GLN A 260 -6.34 -5.14 -9.36
C GLN A 260 -4.99 -5.01 -10.06
N GLN A 261 -5.01 -4.51 -11.30
CA GLN A 261 -3.80 -4.39 -12.11
C GLN A 261 -3.70 -3.00 -12.71
N LEU A 262 -2.52 -2.40 -12.60
CA LEU A 262 -2.18 -1.17 -13.28
C LEU A 262 -1.66 -1.49 -14.68
N SER A 263 -1.97 -0.65 -15.66
CA SER A 263 -1.47 -0.77 -17.03
C SER A 263 -0.71 0.47 -17.44
N ALA A 264 0.47 0.28 -18.03
CA ALA A 264 1.27 1.35 -18.62
C ALA A 264 1.96 0.84 -19.90
N ALA A 265 1.78 1.53 -21.02
CA ALA A 265 2.47 1.24 -22.28
C ALA A 265 2.32 -0.23 -22.74
N GLY A 266 1.17 -0.84 -22.49
CA GLY A 266 0.88 -2.24 -22.84
C GLY A 266 1.56 -3.27 -21.94
N GLN A 267 2.14 -2.86 -20.80
CA GLN A 267 2.58 -3.73 -19.72
C GLN A 267 1.61 -3.62 -18.54
N THR A 268 1.45 -4.71 -17.79
CA THR A 268 0.64 -4.75 -16.58
C THR A 268 1.53 -4.87 -15.36
N PHE A 269 1.22 -4.12 -14.31
CA PHE A 269 1.93 -4.13 -13.04
C PHE A 269 1.01 -4.71 -11.95
N PRO A 270 1.50 -5.69 -11.17
CA PRO A 270 0.75 -6.22 -10.04
C PRO A 270 0.76 -5.20 -8.89
N LEU A 271 -0.21 -5.33 -7.99
CA LEU A 271 -0.23 -4.57 -6.74
C LEU A 271 1.04 -4.87 -5.92
N ASP A 272 1.58 -3.85 -5.27
CA ASP A 272 2.52 -4.01 -4.16
C ASP A 272 1.73 -4.20 -2.86
N ASP A 273 1.64 -5.45 -2.39
CA ASP A 273 0.83 -5.80 -1.21
C ASP A 273 1.38 -5.15 0.08
N GLU A 274 2.70 -4.98 0.21
CA GLU A 274 3.32 -4.43 1.42
C GLU A 274 3.08 -2.92 1.52
N ALA A 275 3.39 -2.17 0.47
CA ALA A 275 3.18 -0.73 0.41
C ALA A 275 1.68 -0.39 0.50
N THR A 276 0.83 -1.21 -0.13
CA THR A 276 -0.63 -1.06 0.00
C THR A 276 -1.11 -1.33 1.43
N ALA A 277 -0.55 -2.33 2.12
CA ALA A 277 -0.87 -2.59 3.52
C ALA A 277 -0.45 -1.44 4.44
N PHE A 278 0.65 -0.74 4.13
CA PHE A 278 1.12 0.41 4.91
C PHE A 278 0.15 1.60 4.86
N LEU A 279 -0.56 1.76 3.73
CA LEU A 279 -1.63 2.75 3.58
C LEU A 279 -3.01 2.26 4.07
N GLY A 280 -3.07 1.04 4.63
CA GLY A 280 -4.30 0.46 5.20
C GLY A 280 -5.23 -0.19 4.18
N GLY A 281 -4.74 -0.60 3.00
CA GLY A 281 -5.60 -0.87 1.84
C GLY A 281 -5.58 -2.25 1.16
N THR A 282 -5.40 -3.40 1.84
CA THR A 282 -5.38 -4.72 1.15
C THR A 282 -6.74 -5.42 1.03
N ILE A 283 -7.62 -5.24 2.02
CA ILE A 283 -8.98 -5.78 2.05
C ILE A 283 -9.90 -4.72 2.65
N ALA A 284 -11.07 -4.50 2.04
CA ALA A 284 -12.09 -3.60 2.58
C ALA A 284 -13.47 -4.26 2.55
N THR A 285 -14.24 -4.10 3.63
CA THR A 285 -15.66 -4.47 3.65
C THR A 285 -16.50 -3.25 3.35
N VAL A 286 -17.38 -3.35 2.36
CA VAL A 286 -18.25 -2.26 1.93
C VAL A 286 -19.70 -2.68 2.18
N ALA A 287 -20.38 -2.00 3.10
CA ALA A 287 -21.79 -2.31 3.40
C ALA A 287 -22.70 -1.86 2.24
N PRO A 288 -23.92 -2.43 2.12
CA PRO A 288 -24.86 -2.05 1.07
C PRO A 288 -25.14 -0.54 1.05
N GLY A 289 -24.96 0.10 -0.11
CA GLY A 289 -25.18 1.54 -0.30
C GLY A 289 -24.02 2.43 0.15
N ASP A 290 -22.98 1.88 0.79
CA ASP A 290 -21.80 2.63 1.21
C ASP A 290 -20.72 2.66 0.12
N ALA A 291 -19.78 3.60 0.29
CA ALA A 291 -18.56 3.71 -0.50
C ALA A 291 -17.35 3.86 0.43
N VAL A 292 -16.22 3.26 0.04
CA VAL A 292 -14.94 3.36 0.74
C VAL A 292 -13.85 3.74 -0.25
N GLU A 293 -13.02 4.72 0.08
CA GLU A 293 -11.80 5.02 -0.67
C GLU A 293 -10.68 4.09 -0.25
N THR A 294 -10.08 3.38 -1.21
CA THR A 294 -8.99 2.42 -0.97
C THR A 294 -7.75 2.82 -1.77
N PRO A 295 -6.58 2.98 -1.14
CA PRO A 295 -5.32 3.18 -1.84
C PRO A 295 -4.82 1.86 -2.44
N LEU A 296 -4.39 1.88 -3.70
CA LEU A 296 -3.77 0.76 -4.40
C LEU A 296 -2.38 1.19 -4.86
N VAL A 297 -1.33 0.53 -4.36
CA VAL A 297 0.06 0.91 -4.62
C VAL A 297 0.70 -0.05 -5.61
N TYR A 298 1.48 0.49 -6.54
CA TYR A 298 2.20 -0.26 -7.57
C TYR A 298 3.65 0.22 -7.61
N ASP A 299 4.61 -0.70 -7.62
CA ASP A 299 6.00 -0.38 -7.95
C ASP A 299 6.20 -0.45 -9.47
N VAL A 300 6.53 0.68 -10.08
CA VAL A 300 6.72 0.80 -11.52
C VAL A 300 8.10 1.37 -11.83
N PRO A 301 8.72 1.04 -12.98
CA PRO A 301 9.98 1.65 -13.38
C PRO A 301 9.91 3.18 -13.40
N VAL A 302 10.99 3.86 -13.03
CA VAL A 302 11.06 5.32 -13.06
C VAL A 302 10.72 5.88 -14.45
N GLY A 303 9.89 6.94 -14.47
CA GLY A 303 9.40 7.54 -15.71
C GLY A 303 8.24 6.79 -16.39
N THR A 304 7.72 5.72 -15.77
CA THR A 304 6.47 5.07 -16.22
C THR A 304 5.31 6.05 -16.13
N THR A 305 4.48 6.13 -17.16
CA THR A 305 3.22 6.89 -17.17
C THR A 305 2.06 5.90 -17.33
N PRO A 306 1.38 5.51 -16.24
CA PRO A 306 0.23 4.62 -16.31
C PRO A 306 -0.92 5.22 -17.12
N ASP A 307 -1.58 4.39 -17.91
CA ASP A 307 -2.69 4.80 -18.77
C ASP A 307 -4.06 4.33 -18.26
N SER A 308 -4.10 3.23 -17.50
CA SER A 308 -5.36 2.67 -17.01
C SER A 308 -5.17 1.71 -15.83
N ILE A 309 -6.25 1.47 -15.09
CA ILE A 309 -6.34 0.47 -14.03
C ILE A 309 -7.49 -0.51 -14.33
N MET A 310 -7.23 -1.80 -14.15
CA MET A 310 -8.22 -2.87 -14.24
C MET A 310 -8.70 -3.24 -12.83
N LEU A 311 -10.00 -3.06 -12.60
CA LEU A 311 -10.65 -3.30 -11.31
C LEU A 311 -11.62 -4.47 -11.43
N ARG A 312 -11.48 -5.46 -10.55
CA ARG A 312 -12.28 -6.68 -10.53
C ARG A 312 -12.99 -6.87 -9.21
N ALA A 313 -14.19 -7.41 -9.29
CA ALA A 313 -14.96 -7.95 -8.17
C ALA A 313 -14.38 -9.28 -7.68
N ASP A 314 -13.92 -10.12 -8.60
CA ASP A 314 -13.38 -11.46 -8.36
C ASP A 314 -12.35 -11.81 -9.45
N PRO A 315 -11.31 -12.64 -9.18
CA PRO A 315 -10.30 -13.02 -10.18
C PRO A 315 -10.86 -13.69 -11.44
N SER A 316 -12.09 -14.22 -11.40
CA SER A 316 -12.75 -14.84 -12.54
C SER A 316 -13.51 -13.85 -13.44
N THR A 317 -13.78 -12.63 -12.99
CA THR A 317 -14.48 -11.62 -13.81
C THR A 317 -13.51 -10.96 -14.78
N ALA A 318 -14.05 -10.45 -15.89
CA ALA A 318 -13.28 -9.63 -16.81
C ALA A 318 -12.83 -8.31 -16.17
N GLY A 319 -13.56 -7.82 -15.17
CA GLY A 319 -13.35 -6.53 -14.54
C GLY A 319 -13.85 -5.37 -15.38
N VAL A 320 -13.56 -4.17 -14.87
CA VAL A 320 -13.77 -2.90 -15.56
C VAL A 320 -12.45 -2.14 -15.63
N GLN A 321 -12.14 -1.61 -16.81
CA GLN A 321 -10.95 -0.81 -17.04
C GLN A 321 -11.30 0.68 -16.95
N LEU A 322 -10.64 1.40 -16.05
CA LEU A 322 -10.79 2.83 -15.89
C LEU A 322 -9.50 3.54 -16.37
N PRO A 323 -9.60 4.61 -17.18
CA PRO A 323 -8.44 5.40 -17.57
C PRO A 323 -7.83 6.14 -16.37
N LEU A 324 -6.51 6.29 -16.41
CA LEU A 324 -5.73 7.17 -15.54
C LEU A 324 -5.25 8.38 -16.37
N GLN A 325 -5.02 9.52 -15.72
CA GLN A 325 -4.61 10.78 -16.37
C GLN A 325 -3.15 11.09 -16.07
#